data_AF-A0A0T5XBM4-F1
#
_entry.id   AF-A0A0T5XBM4-F1
#
_cell.length_a   1.000
_cell.length_b   1.000
_cell.length_c   1.000
_cell.angle_alpha   90.00
_cell.angle_beta   90.00
_cell.angle_gamma   90.00
#
_symmetry.space_group_name_H-M   'P 1'
#
loop_
_entity.id
_entity.type
_entity.pdbx_description
1 polymer ?
#
loop_
_entity_poly.entity_id
_entity_poly.type
_entity_poly.pdbx_seq_one_letter_code
_entity_poly.pdbx_strand_id
1 'polypeptide(L)'
;MRANKALGLLAIFLSLMLFSDPHLCLGEEKGATTEIILLSDELYYDPGTGKVTAKGNVEVTREDLIVKAPFVEGFINTEEFRFWDQVVASWPSQEATLTCLELQISKTQGGTLLRSVGNSHLVRGKEDDIRSNELEWLQGEKIYYSATGDVDAQFGQMTIVAEKVVREGENFKADKVRRFVDRGRGLQVSALEVTGKIKDEMIEELLASGSVVIDHEPKEGEKTHITGQRARYIKSKGVLEVTGDARAVQEGRTIEAENIIYHVDDKHIEALGRPKVTVEVKEE
;
A
#
# COMPACT_ATOMS: atom_id res chain seq x y z
N MET A 1 14.32 -5.43 -70.36
CA MET A 1 13.63 -6.74 -70.27
C MET A 1 13.56 -7.17 -68.81
N ARG A 2 12.39 -7.66 -68.38
CA ARG A 2 11.95 -7.99 -67.02
C ARG A 2 11.58 -6.81 -66.11
N ALA A 3 10.28 -6.66 -65.89
CA ALA A 3 9.73 -6.59 -64.54
C ALA A 3 8.26 -7.06 -64.62
N ASN A 4 7.86 -7.79 -63.60
CA ASN A 4 6.71 -8.66 -63.56
C ASN A 4 5.88 -8.27 -62.33
N LYS A 5 4.58 -8.51 -62.45
CA LYS A 5 3.59 -8.73 -61.38
C LYS A 5 2.83 -7.53 -60.80
N ALA A 6 1.52 -7.74 -60.86
CA ALA A 6 0.41 -6.93 -60.42
C ALA A 6 0.22 -6.95 -58.89
N LEU A 7 -0.33 -5.86 -58.37
CA LEU A 7 -0.92 -5.76 -57.04
C LEU A 7 -2.39 -5.35 -57.23
N GLY A 8 -3.30 -6.10 -56.61
CA GLY A 8 -4.75 -5.91 -56.70
C GLY A 8 -5.38 -5.45 -55.39
N LEU A 9 -6.63 -4.98 -55.57
CA LEU A 9 -7.71 -4.64 -54.64
C LEU A 9 -7.52 -3.40 -53.74
N LEU A 10 -8.13 -2.25 -54.02
CA LEU A 10 -9.56 -1.87 -54.20
C LEU A 10 -10.21 -1.50 -52.86
N ALA A 11 -10.37 -0.19 -52.67
CA ALA A 11 -10.95 0.48 -51.52
C ALA A 11 -12.39 0.93 -51.81
N ILE A 12 -13.25 0.72 -50.82
CA ILE A 12 -14.29 1.62 -50.28
C ILE A 12 -15.37 2.16 -51.25
N PHE A 13 -16.59 1.64 -51.10
CA PHE A 13 -17.93 2.26 -51.25
C PHE A 13 -18.88 1.29 -50.48
N LEU A 14 -19.97 1.61 -49.78
CA LEU A 14 -20.80 2.79 -49.49
C LEU A 14 -22.00 2.22 -48.70
N SER A 15 -22.53 2.90 -47.68
CA SER A 15 -23.98 2.90 -47.41
C SER A 15 -24.33 3.86 -46.27
N LEU A 16 -24.91 5.00 -46.65
CA LEU A 16 -25.78 5.82 -45.81
C LEU A 16 -27.11 5.10 -45.64
N MET A 17 -27.60 5.01 -44.40
CA MET A 17 -29.03 5.14 -44.13
C MET A 17 -29.25 6.23 -43.08
N LEU A 18 -30.00 7.24 -43.50
CA LEU A 18 -30.59 8.30 -42.68
C LEU A 18 -31.85 7.73 -42.02
N PHE A 19 -31.93 7.77 -40.69
CA PHE A 19 -33.18 8.09 -39.99
C PHE A 19 -32.86 8.98 -38.80
N SER A 20 -33.50 10.14 -38.83
CA SER A 20 -33.56 11.18 -37.85
C SER A 20 -34.48 10.78 -36.69
N ASP A 21 -33.92 10.54 -35.52
CA ASP A 21 -34.65 10.58 -34.25
C ASP A 21 -34.03 11.66 -33.36
N PRO A 22 -34.70 12.82 -33.18
CA PRO A 22 -34.37 13.76 -32.12
C PRO A 22 -35.15 13.35 -30.87
N HIS A 23 -34.80 12.20 -30.30
CA HIS A 23 -35.14 11.90 -28.91
C HIS A 23 -33.86 11.98 -28.09
N LEU A 24 -33.51 13.23 -27.77
CA LEU A 24 -32.94 13.56 -26.46
C LEU A 24 -33.88 13.00 -25.38
N CYS A 25 -33.76 11.72 -25.08
CA CYS A 25 -33.99 11.26 -23.73
C CYS A 25 -32.72 11.68 -22.98
N LEU A 26 -32.74 12.92 -22.48
CA LEU A 26 -32.13 13.22 -21.20
C LEU A 26 -32.70 12.17 -20.26
N GLY A 27 -31.94 11.10 -20.03
CA GLY A 27 -32.13 10.32 -18.82
C GLY A 27 -31.88 11.33 -17.71
N GLU A 28 -32.93 11.70 -16.98
CA GLU A 28 -32.73 12.07 -15.59
C GLU A 28 -31.91 10.92 -15.00
N GLU A 29 -30.63 11.14 -14.75
CA GLU A 29 -29.95 10.37 -13.72
C GLU A 29 -30.77 10.61 -12.47
N LYS A 30 -31.70 9.68 -12.19
CA LYS A 30 -32.25 9.50 -10.86
C LYS A 30 -31.03 9.37 -9.97
N GLY A 31 -30.69 10.46 -9.27
CA GLY A 31 -29.63 10.45 -8.28
C GLY A 31 -29.86 9.24 -7.41
N ALA A 32 -28.92 8.29 -7.46
CA ALA A 32 -29.02 7.07 -6.69
C ALA A 32 -29.23 7.49 -5.23
N THR A 33 -30.39 7.16 -4.68
CA THR A 33 -30.68 7.51 -3.29
C THR A 33 -29.93 6.51 -2.43
N THR A 34 -28.81 6.94 -1.83
CA THR A 34 -28.10 6.13 -0.85
C THR A 34 -28.86 6.16 0.47
N GLU A 35 -29.29 5.00 0.94
CA GLU A 35 -29.94 4.84 2.23
C GLU A 35 -28.90 4.57 3.33
N ILE A 36 -29.09 5.19 4.49
CA ILE A 36 -28.33 4.90 5.72
C ILE A 36 -29.31 4.31 6.72
N ILE A 37 -29.04 3.08 7.17
CA ILE A 37 -29.84 2.37 8.16
C ILE A 37 -29.07 2.40 9.48
N LEU A 38 -29.71 2.88 10.56
CA LEU A 38 -29.15 2.86 11.91
C LEU A 38 -30.09 2.08 12.84
N LEU A 39 -29.58 1.02 13.45
CA LEU A 39 -30.27 0.18 14.44
C LEU A 39 -29.55 0.32 15.78
N SER A 40 -30.31 0.35 16.88
CA SER A 40 -29.79 0.43 18.24
C SER A 40 -30.88 0.18 19.29
N ASP A 41 -30.48 0.01 20.55
CA ASP A 41 -31.41 -0.07 21.69
C ASP A 41 -32.00 1.32 22.02
N GLU A 42 -31.16 2.36 21.99
CA GLU A 42 -31.54 3.75 22.25
C GLU A 42 -31.09 4.65 21.10
N LEU A 43 -31.99 5.48 20.57
CA LEU A 43 -31.72 6.41 19.46
C LEU A 43 -32.32 7.79 19.76
N TYR A 44 -31.50 8.82 19.61
CA TYR A 44 -31.94 10.22 19.61
C TYR A 44 -31.56 10.86 18.27
N TYR A 45 -32.54 11.53 17.65
CA TYR A 45 -32.38 12.25 16.40
C TYR A 45 -32.98 13.65 16.50
N ASP A 46 -32.17 14.65 16.16
CA ASP A 46 -32.61 16.03 16.03
C ASP A 46 -32.74 16.40 14.54
N PRO A 47 -33.97 16.49 14.00
CA PRO A 47 -34.19 16.82 12.59
C PRO A 47 -33.79 18.25 12.23
N GLY A 48 -33.70 19.17 13.20
CA GLY A 48 -33.31 20.55 12.94
C GLY A 48 -31.83 20.68 12.62
N THR A 49 -30.99 19.83 13.23
CA THR A 49 -29.53 19.84 13.03
C THR A 49 -29.02 18.64 12.22
N GLY A 50 -29.81 17.59 12.09
CA GLY A 50 -29.39 16.31 11.53
C GLY A 50 -28.52 15.48 12.47
N LYS A 51 -28.39 15.89 13.74
CA LYS A 51 -27.58 15.18 14.74
C LYS A 51 -28.26 13.88 15.14
N VAL A 52 -27.48 12.80 15.22
CA VAL A 52 -27.90 11.50 15.74
C VAL A 52 -26.94 11.02 16.82
N THR A 53 -27.49 10.41 17.86
CA THR A 53 -26.74 9.64 18.86
C THR A 53 -27.46 8.34 19.09
N ALA A 54 -26.72 7.24 19.16
CA ALA A 54 -27.30 5.93 19.42
C ALA A 54 -26.41 5.07 20.31
N LYS A 55 -27.05 4.22 21.13
CA LYS A 55 -26.40 3.42 22.16
C LYS A 55 -27.02 2.04 22.25
N GLY A 56 -26.18 1.04 22.50
CA GLY A 56 -26.58 -0.35 22.70
C GLY A 56 -26.85 -1.04 21.38
N ASN A 57 -26.14 -2.14 21.12
CA ASN A 57 -26.24 -2.94 19.90
C ASN A 57 -26.29 -2.11 18.61
N VAL A 58 -25.46 -1.05 18.51
CA VAL A 58 -25.49 -0.15 17.35
C VAL A 58 -25.01 -0.92 16.12
N GLU A 59 -25.79 -0.82 15.04
CA GLU A 59 -25.41 -1.24 13.70
C GLU A 59 -25.78 -0.13 12.72
N VAL A 60 -24.78 0.40 12.01
CA VAL A 60 -24.96 1.39 10.93
C VAL A 60 -24.58 0.76 9.61
N THR A 61 -25.49 0.78 8.65
CA THR A 61 -25.30 0.22 7.31
C THR A 61 -25.50 1.30 6.25
N ARG A 62 -24.56 1.40 5.31
CA ARG A 62 -24.61 2.30 4.14
C ARG A 62 -23.90 1.62 2.99
N GLU A 63 -24.63 1.32 1.91
CA GLU A 63 -24.09 0.57 0.75
C GLU A 63 -23.49 -0.77 1.21
N ASP A 64 -22.19 -1.00 1.03
CA ASP A 64 -21.46 -2.20 1.47
C ASP A 64 -20.85 -2.06 2.87
N LEU A 65 -20.84 -0.85 3.46
CA LEU A 65 -20.29 -0.61 4.78
C LEU A 65 -21.29 -1.02 5.87
N ILE A 66 -20.85 -1.86 6.79
CA ILE A 66 -21.56 -2.20 8.04
C ILE A 66 -20.62 -1.87 9.20
N VAL A 67 -21.08 -1.05 10.15
CA VAL A 67 -20.33 -0.68 11.38
C VAL A 67 -21.12 -1.09 12.60
N LYS A 68 -20.49 -1.89 13.48
CA LYS A 68 -21.06 -2.30 14.77
C LYS A 68 -20.28 -1.66 15.91
N ALA A 69 -20.99 -1.13 16.90
CA ALA A 69 -20.40 -0.53 18.09
C ALA A 69 -21.39 -0.49 19.27
N PRO A 70 -20.92 -0.27 20.51
CA PRO A 70 -21.72 0.13 21.65
C PRO A 70 -22.30 1.54 21.56
N PHE A 71 -21.59 2.49 20.93
CA PHE A 71 -22.00 3.89 20.86
C PHE A 71 -21.60 4.55 19.55
N VAL A 72 -22.48 5.41 19.03
CA VAL A 72 -22.23 6.27 17.87
C VAL A 72 -22.81 7.66 18.09
N GLU A 73 -22.13 8.67 17.58
CA GLU A 73 -22.68 10.00 17.36
C GLU A 73 -22.32 10.48 15.96
N GLY A 74 -23.12 11.37 15.40
CA GLY A 74 -22.81 11.92 14.10
C GLY A 74 -23.85 12.89 13.59
N PHE A 75 -23.66 13.28 12.34
CA PHE A 75 -24.55 14.14 11.58
C PHE A 75 -24.91 13.43 10.28
N ILE A 76 -26.19 13.10 10.11
CA ILE A 76 -26.67 12.37 8.93
C ILE A 76 -26.47 13.21 7.66
N ASN A 77 -26.68 14.52 7.75
CA ASN A 77 -26.63 15.43 6.60
C ASN A 77 -25.20 15.62 6.03
N THR A 78 -24.17 15.55 6.87
CA THR A 78 -22.77 15.70 6.46
C THR A 78 -22.06 14.35 6.34
N GLU A 79 -22.75 13.24 6.64
CA GLU A 79 -22.21 11.89 6.68
C GLU A 79 -20.95 11.78 7.57
N GLU A 80 -20.96 12.47 8.71
CA GLU A 80 -19.89 12.43 9.69
C GLU A 80 -20.32 11.61 10.89
N PHE A 81 -19.62 10.51 11.17
CA PHE A 81 -19.93 9.61 12.27
C PHE A 81 -18.69 9.29 13.08
N ARG A 82 -18.88 9.11 14.38
CA ARG A 82 -17.86 8.64 15.31
C ARG A 82 -18.43 7.50 16.13
N PHE A 83 -17.69 6.42 16.19
CA PHE A 83 -18.06 5.18 16.87
C PHE A 83 -17.02 4.89 17.95
N TRP A 84 -17.44 4.31 19.06
CA TRP A 84 -16.57 4.02 20.21
C TRP A 84 -16.78 2.62 20.75
N ASP A 85 -15.74 2.13 21.42
CA ASP A 85 -15.64 0.89 22.18
C ASP A 85 -15.78 -0.38 21.32
N GLN A 86 -14.68 -1.09 21.04
CA GLN A 86 -14.74 -2.37 20.28
C GLN A 86 -15.47 -2.23 18.94
N VAL A 87 -15.13 -1.18 18.18
CA VAL A 87 -15.75 -0.93 16.88
C VAL A 87 -15.32 -2.00 15.89
N VAL A 88 -16.29 -2.53 15.14
CA VAL A 88 -16.07 -3.46 14.03
C VAL A 88 -16.75 -2.89 12.79
N ALA A 89 -15.96 -2.47 11.81
CA ALA A 89 -16.44 -2.10 10.48
C ALA A 89 -16.12 -3.23 9.49
N SER A 90 -17.02 -3.50 8.55
CA SER A 90 -16.84 -4.54 7.54
C SER A 90 -17.40 -4.11 6.18
N TRP A 91 -16.74 -4.59 5.12
CA TRP A 91 -17.11 -4.44 3.72
C TRP A 91 -17.16 -5.83 3.08
N PRO A 92 -18.32 -6.49 3.07
CA PRO A 92 -18.46 -7.85 2.54
C PRO A 92 -17.97 -7.98 1.09
N SER A 93 -18.26 -7.02 0.23
CA SER A 93 -17.84 -7.07 -1.19
C SER A 93 -16.32 -7.00 -1.38
N GLN A 94 -15.60 -6.43 -0.42
CA GLN A 94 -14.14 -6.27 -0.44
C GLN A 94 -13.41 -7.31 0.40
N GLU A 95 -14.15 -8.23 1.04
CA GLU A 95 -13.62 -9.15 2.05
C GLU A 95 -12.78 -8.38 3.10
N ALA A 96 -13.29 -7.23 3.57
CA ALA A 96 -12.54 -6.32 4.43
C ALA A 96 -13.17 -6.15 5.81
N THR A 97 -12.32 -6.04 6.84
CA THR A 97 -12.72 -5.73 8.22
C THR A 97 -11.74 -4.76 8.85
N LEU A 98 -12.25 -3.81 9.62
CA LEU A 98 -11.47 -2.86 10.43
C LEU A 98 -11.97 -2.94 11.87
N THR A 99 -11.07 -3.28 12.79
CA THR A 99 -11.34 -3.30 14.24
C THR A 99 -10.51 -2.25 14.95
N CYS A 100 -11.09 -1.56 15.92
CA CYS A 100 -10.42 -0.51 16.69
C CYS A 100 -11.21 -0.13 17.95
N LEU A 101 -10.65 0.74 18.79
CA LEU A 101 -11.37 1.32 19.92
C LEU A 101 -12.28 2.46 19.48
N GLU A 102 -11.84 3.29 18.54
CA GLU A 102 -12.60 4.42 18.03
C GLU A 102 -12.48 4.50 16.51
N LEU A 103 -13.61 4.77 15.83
CA LEU A 103 -13.65 4.99 14.39
C LEU A 103 -14.36 6.30 14.07
N GLN A 104 -13.70 7.19 13.35
CA GLN A 104 -14.33 8.33 12.70
C GLN A 104 -14.47 8.07 11.20
N ILE A 105 -15.65 8.36 10.66
CA ILE A 105 -15.96 8.27 9.23
C ILE A 105 -16.41 9.65 8.76
N SER A 106 -15.85 10.13 7.65
CA SER A 106 -16.20 11.43 7.06
C SER A 106 -16.11 11.38 5.55
N LYS A 107 -16.96 12.16 4.87
CA LYS A 107 -16.82 12.40 3.42
C LYS A 107 -15.77 13.47 3.16
N THR A 108 -14.95 13.22 2.15
CA THR A 108 -13.95 14.16 1.62
C THR A 108 -14.13 14.30 0.11
N GLN A 109 -13.46 15.29 -0.50
CA GLN A 109 -13.46 15.43 -1.96
C GLN A 109 -12.92 14.18 -2.69
N GLY A 110 -12.02 13.42 -2.04
CA GLY A 110 -11.38 12.25 -2.63
C GLY A 110 -12.07 10.92 -2.32
N GLY A 111 -13.16 10.91 -1.53
CA GLY A 111 -13.85 9.70 -1.11
C GLY A 111 -14.21 9.68 0.38
N THR A 112 -14.44 8.49 0.93
CA THR A 112 -14.76 8.31 2.35
C THR A 112 -13.47 8.09 3.14
N LEU A 113 -13.20 8.95 4.12
CA LEU A 113 -12.04 8.82 5.00
C LEU A 113 -12.45 8.16 6.32
N LEU A 114 -11.75 7.08 6.64
CA LEU A 114 -11.85 6.37 7.90
C LEU A 114 -10.60 6.66 8.74
N ARG A 115 -10.80 7.07 9.99
CA ARG A 115 -9.72 7.24 10.97
C ARG A 115 -10.01 6.35 12.16
N SER A 116 -9.15 5.37 12.38
CA SER A 116 -9.28 4.41 13.48
C SER A 116 -8.18 4.62 14.49
N VAL A 117 -8.53 4.54 15.77
CA VAL A 117 -7.61 4.74 16.90
C VAL A 117 -7.79 3.61 17.91
N GLY A 118 -6.68 3.18 18.50
CA GLY A 118 -6.61 2.17 19.55
C GLY A 118 -6.67 0.75 18.99
N ASN A 119 -5.50 0.11 18.91
CA ASN A 119 -5.32 -1.25 18.38
C ASN A 119 -5.99 -1.44 17.01
N SER A 120 -5.84 -0.45 16.12
CA SER A 120 -6.38 -0.47 14.77
C SER A 120 -5.83 -1.65 13.98
N HIS A 121 -6.73 -2.48 13.47
CA HIS A 121 -6.39 -3.66 12.69
C HIS A 121 -7.32 -3.76 11.49
N LEU A 122 -6.75 -3.52 10.30
CA LEU A 122 -7.40 -3.66 9.01
C LEU A 122 -6.95 -4.96 8.34
N VAL A 123 -7.90 -5.78 7.93
CA VAL A 123 -7.68 -6.89 7.00
C VAL A 123 -8.51 -6.61 5.75
N ARG A 124 -7.91 -6.75 4.57
CA ARG A 124 -8.62 -6.58 3.29
C ARG A 124 -8.17 -7.61 2.27
N GLY A 125 -9.12 -8.43 1.81
CA GLY A 125 -8.83 -9.54 0.91
C GLY A 125 -7.85 -10.53 1.55
N LYS A 126 -6.96 -11.10 0.74
CA LYS A 126 -5.96 -12.08 1.19
C LYS A 126 -4.56 -11.50 1.45
N GLU A 127 -4.37 -10.22 1.13
CA GLU A 127 -3.05 -9.66 0.92
C GLU A 127 -2.72 -8.50 1.86
N ASP A 128 -3.73 -7.73 2.27
CA ASP A 128 -3.52 -6.57 3.13
C ASP A 128 -3.91 -6.92 4.58
N ASP A 129 -2.96 -6.81 5.50
CA ASP A 129 -3.14 -6.89 6.95
C ASP A 129 -2.32 -5.78 7.59
N ILE A 130 -2.97 -4.80 8.21
CA ILE A 130 -2.31 -3.63 8.81
C ILE A 130 -2.70 -3.54 10.28
N ARG A 131 -1.72 -3.62 11.17
CA ARG A 131 -1.85 -3.37 12.60
C ARG A 131 -1.12 -2.09 12.99
N SER A 132 -1.74 -1.26 13.81
CA SER A 132 -1.17 0.00 14.31
C SER A 132 -1.98 0.59 15.46
N ASN A 133 -1.47 1.61 16.13
CA ASN A 133 -2.25 2.39 17.10
C ASN A 133 -3.27 3.30 16.41
N GLU A 134 -2.88 3.91 15.29
CA GLU A 134 -3.71 4.82 14.51
C GLU A 134 -3.62 4.45 13.02
N LEU A 135 -4.76 4.38 12.34
CA LEU A 135 -4.82 4.11 10.91
C LEU A 135 -5.84 5.04 10.23
N GLU A 136 -5.35 5.78 9.24
CA GLU A 136 -6.20 6.46 8.24
C GLU A 136 -6.31 5.59 6.98
N TRP A 137 -7.53 5.42 6.48
CA TRP A 137 -7.82 4.77 5.21
C TRP A 137 -8.79 5.63 4.40
N LEU A 138 -8.34 6.12 3.24
CA LEU A 138 -9.22 6.81 2.30
C LEU A 138 -9.74 5.80 1.26
N GLN A 139 -11.04 5.59 1.27
CA GLN A 139 -11.77 4.83 0.26
C GLN A 139 -12.19 5.76 -0.87
N GLY A 140 -11.44 5.72 -1.97
CA GLY A 140 -11.68 6.53 -3.16
C GLY A 140 -11.00 5.94 -4.38
N GLU A 141 -10.70 6.78 -5.38
CA GLU A 141 -10.06 6.34 -6.62
C GLU A 141 -8.61 5.85 -6.41
N LYS A 142 -7.94 6.36 -5.37
CA LYS A 142 -6.55 6.04 -5.05
C LYS A 142 -6.47 5.28 -3.75
N ILE A 143 -5.61 4.26 -3.73
CA ILE A 143 -5.22 3.58 -2.50
C ILE A 143 -4.50 4.58 -1.61
N TYR A 144 -4.99 4.79 -0.39
CA TYR A 144 -4.28 5.58 0.61
C TYR A 144 -4.43 4.96 2.00
N TYR A 145 -3.29 4.74 2.64
CA TYR A 145 -3.17 4.32 4.03
C TYR A 145 -2.12 5.19 4.75
N SER A 146 -2.41 5.57 5.99
CA SER A 146 -1.41 6.13 6.91
C SER A 146 -1.56 5.46 8.27
N ALA A 147 -0.63 4.56 8.59
CA ALA A 147 -0.57 3.82 9.85
C ALA A 147 0.54 4.39 10.75
N THR A 148 0.28 4.58 12.03
CA THR A 148 1.23 5.14 13.01
C THR A 148 1.14 4.42 14.36
N GLY A 149 2.28 4.28 15.04
CA GLY A 149 2.42 3.68 16.36
C GLY A 149 2.47 2.15 16.27
N ASP A 150 3.69 1.62 16.35
CA ASP A 150 3.98 0.18 16.28
C ASP A 150 3.34 -0.53 15.09
N VAL A 151 3.60 0.00 13.89
CA VAL A 151 3.04 -0.53 12.65
C VAL A 151 3.64 -1.89 12.33
N ASP A 152 2.77 -2.85 12.03
CA ASP A 152 3.07 -4.10 11.33
C ASP A 152 2.09 -4.21 10.15
N ALA A 153 2.59 -3.92 8.94
CA ALA A 153 1.80 -3.85 7.73
C ALA A 153 2.27 -4.90 6.71
N GLN A 154 1.36 -5.76 6.29
CA GLN A 154 1.53 -6.67 5.16
C GLN A 154 0.78 -6.13 3.95
N PHE A 155 1.46 -6.13 2.80
CA PHE A 155 0.90 -5.80 1.50
C PHE A 155 1.35 -6.87 0.50
N GLY A 156 0.51 -7.89 0.28
CA GLY A 156 0.84 -9.05 -0.52
C GLY A 156 2.09 -9.75 0.00
N GLN A 157 3.16 -9.76 -0.80
CA GLN A 157 4.43 -10.40 -0.44
C GLN A 157 5.33 -9.54 0.45
N MET A 158 4.98 -8.27 0.67
CA MET A 158 5.78 -7.35 1.47
C MET A 158 5.29 -7.26 2.90
N THR A 159 6.23 -7.06 3.82
CA THR A 159 5.92 -6.77 5.24
C THR A 159 6.78 -5.59 5.70
N ILE A 160 6.18 -4.64 6.39
CA ILE A 160 6.82 -3.44 6.91
C ILE A 160 6.49 -3.31 8.40
N VAL A 161 7.54 -3.40 9.22
CA VAL A 161 7.51 -3.14 10.67
C VAL A 161 8.25 -1.84 10.93
N ALA A 162 7.51 -0.82 11.38
CA ALA A 162 8.01 0.55 11.48
C ALA A 162 7.24 1.36 12.54
N GLU A 163 7.66 2.60 12.78
CA GLU A 163 6.88 3.53 13.60
C GLU A 163 5.71 4.13 12.83
N LYS A 164 5.93 4.41 11.54
CA LYS A 164 4.94 4.98 10.64
C LYS A 164 5.09 4.37 9.27
N VAL A 165 3.97 4.10 8.61
CA VAL A 165 3.91 3.66 7.21
C VAL A 165 2.82 4.44 6.49
N VAL A 166 3.16 5.05 5.37
CA VAL A 166 2.22 5.71 4.47
C VAL A 166 2.33 5.04 3.11
N ARG A 167 1.18 4.70 2.52
CA ARG A 167 1.06 4.21 1.15
C ARG A 167 0.08 5.08 0.40
N GLU A 168 0.50 5.60 -0.75
CA GLU A 168 -0.34 6.39 -1.66
C GLU A 168 -0.16 5.88 -3.09
N GLY A 169 -1.14 5.13 -3.57
CA GLY A 169 -1.07 4.39 -4.82
C GLY A 169 0.11 3.42 -4.83
N GLU A 170 1.03 3.65 -5.76
CA GLU A 170 2.28 2.88 -5.90
C GLU A 170 3.38 3.36 -4.95
N ASN A 171 3.30 4.58 -4.40
CA ASN A 171 4.36 5.11 -3.55
C ASN A 171 4.17 4.68 -2.11
N PHE A 172 5.27 4.46 -1.40
CA PHE A 172 5.25 4.28 0.04
C PHE A 172 6.40 5.01 0.72
N LYS A 173 6.20 5.30 2.00
CA LYS A 173 7.20 5.82 2.92
C LYS A 173 7.01 5.16 4.29
N ALA A 174 8.11 4.78 4.92
CA ALA A 174 8.13 4.24 6.27
C ALA A 174 9.25 4.90 7.09
N ASP A 175 8.94 5.23 8.34
CA ASP A 175 9.85 5.88 9.28
C ASP A 175 10.18 4.95 10.46
N LYS A 176 11.42 5.00 10.94
CA LYS A 176 12.03 4.10 11.93
C LYS A 176 11.77 2.63 11.57
N VAL A 177 12.22 2.25 10.39
CA VAL A 177 11.99 0.92 9.82
C VAL A 177 12.85 -0.10 10.53
N ARG A 178 12.21 -0.92 11.36
CA ARG A 178 12.85 -2.04 12.05
C ARG A 178 13.05 -3.21 11.10
N ARG A 179 12.09 -3.43 10.21
CA ARG A 179 12.14 -4.51 9.22
C ARG A 179 11.20 -4.23 8.06
N PHE A 180 11.75 -4.15 6.87
CA PHE A 180 11.04 -4.18 5.61
C PHE A 180 11.44 -5.48 4.90
N VAL A 181 10.48 -6.26 4.38
CA VAL A 181 10.72 -7.54 3.71
C VAL A 181 10.01 -7.53 2.36
N ASP A 182 10.71 -7.95 1.31
CA ASP A 182 10.14 -8.38 0.03
C ASP A 182 10.50 -9.85 -0.18
N ARG A 183 9.52 -10.73 0.09
CA ARG A 183 9.69 -12.19 -0.01
C ARG A 183 9.91 -12.65 -1.44
N GLY A 184 9.37 -11.95 -2.43
CA GLY A 184 9.54 -12.27 -3.84
C GLY A 184 11.01 -12.16 -4.27
N ARG A 185 11.78 -11.32 -3.56
CA ARG A 185 13.20 -11.06 -3.82
C ARG A 185 14.15 -11.59 -2.76
N GLY A 186 13.66 -12.12 -1.65
CA GLY A 186 14.50 -12.50 -0.52
C GLY A 186 15.24 -11.30 0.08
N LEU A 187 14.68 -10.09 -0.02
CA LEU A 187 15.31 -8.86 0.46
C LEU A 187 14.70 -8.45 1.79
N GLN A 188 15.56 -8.21 2.78
CA GLN A 188 15.19 -7.61 4.06
C GLN A 188 16.02 -6.35 4.30
N VAL A 189 15.38 -5.26 4.72
CA VAL A 189 15.99 -3.95 4.96
C VAL A 189 15.60 -3.40 6.32
N SER A 190 16.52 -2.79 7.03
CA SER A 190 16.23 -1.90 8.18
C SER A 190 16.99 -0.59 8.02
N ALA A 191 16.36 0.52 8.41
CA ALA A 191 16.88 1.87 8.25
C ALA A 191 16.04 2.89 9.04
N LEU A 192 16.54 4.10 9.22
CA LEU A 192 15.74 5.19 9.79
C LEU A 192 14.56 5.57 8.88
N GLU A 193 14.75 5.60 7.57
CA GLU A 193 13.70 5.89 6.59
C GLU A 193 13.83 4.93 5.41
N VAL A 194 12.69 4.40 4.94
CA VAL A 194 12.59 3.68 3.68
C VAL A 194 11.46 4.31 2.85
N THR A 195 11.75 4.69 1.61
CA THR A 195 10.75 5.13 0.64
C THR A 195 10.87 4.30 -0.62
N GLY A 196 9.82 4.29 -1.43
CA GLY A 196 9.89 3.53 -2.68
C GLY A 196 8.60 3.48 -3.46
N LYS A 197 8.65 2.66 -4.50
CA LYS A 197 7.55 2.35 -5.41
C LYS A 197 7.28 0.87 -5.43
N ILE A 198 6.00 0.53 -5.35
CA ILE A 198 5.45 -0.81 -5.40
C ILE A 198 4.66 -0.93 -6.70
N LYS A 199 4.93 -1.98 -7.47
CA LYS A 199 4.19 -2.33 -8.66
C LYS A 199 4.05 -3.85 -8.74
N ASP A 200 2.85 -4.33 -9.07
CA ASP A 200 2.53 -5.76 -9.15
C ASP A 200 2.96 -6.50 -7.86
N GLU A 201 2.61 -5.94 -6.69
CA GLU A 201 2.94 -6.46 -5.34
C GLU A 201 4.44 -6.62 -5.01
N MET A 202 5.32 -6.07 -5.85
CA MET A 202 6.77 -6.13 -5.66
C MET A 202 7.38 -4.73 -5.63
N ILE A 203 8.58 -4.63 -5.08
CA ILE A 203 9.36 -3.40 -5.19
C ILE A 203 9.80 -3.17 -6.63
N GLU A 204 9.54 -1.96 -7.11
CA GLU A 204 10.09 -1.39 -8.33
C GLU A 204 11.33 -0.53 -8.01
N GLU A 205 11.23 0.31 -6.99
CA GLU A 205 12.31 1.17 -6.48
C GLU A 205 12.26 1.23 -4.96
N LEU A 206 13.42 1.19 -4.30
CA LEU A 206 13.54 1.39 -2.85
C LEU A 206 14.74 2.30 -2.55
N LEU A 207 14.52 3.27 -1.67
CA LEU A 207 15.53 4.17 -1.12
C LEU A 207 15.52 4.00 0.40
N ALA A 208 16.66 3.65 0.98
CA ALA A 208 16.82 3.53 2.42
C ALA A 208 17.90 4.51 2.91
N SER A 209 17.70 5.09 4.09
CA SER A 209 18.69 6.00 4.68
C SER A 209 18.70 5.99 6.21
N GLY A 210 19.88 6.27 6.76
CA GLY A 210 20.13 6.30 8.20
C GLY A 210 20.42 4.91 8.74
N SER A 211 21.71 4.55 8.79
CA SER A 211 22.20 3.25 9.30
C SER A 211 21.51 2.06 8.61
N VAL A 212 21.67 1.98 7.30
CA VAL A 212 21.06 0.94 6.47
C VAL A 212 21.72 -0.40 6.74
N VAL A 213 20.88 -1.40 6.97
CA VAL A 213 21.27 -2.81 7.03
C VAL A 213 20.37 -3.60 6.09
N ILE A 214 20.97 -4.43 5.26
CA ILE A 214 20.31 -5.22 4.25
C ILE A 214 20.78 -6.66 4.36
N ASP A 215 19.82 -7.58 4.41
CA ASP A 215 20.06 -9.00 4.26
C ASP A 215 19.40 -9.44 2.95
N HIS A 216 20.20 -10.02 2.05
CA HIS A 216 19.69 -10.68 0.84
C HIS A 216 19.87 -12.19 0.97
N GLU A 217 18.77 -12.91 0.90
CA GLU A 217 18.67 -14.37 0.98
C GLU A 217 18.07 -14.89 -0.34
N PRO A 218 18.90 -15.16 -1.36
CA PRO A 218 18.42 -15.69 -2.63
C PRO A 218 17.87 -17.11 -2.49
N LYS A 219 17.05 -17.55 -3.44
CA LYS A 219 16.59 -18.95 -3.51
C LYS A 219 17.75 -19.95 -3.65
N GLU A 220 18.81 -19.54 -4.34
CA GLU A 220 20.02 -20.32 -4.55
C GLU A 220 21.27 -19.48 -4.32
N GLY A 221 22.20 -20.02 -3.54
CA GLY A 221 23.45 -19.39 -3.17
C GLY A 221 23.42 -18.74 -1.80
N GLU A 222 24.45 -17.96 -1.52
CA GLU A 222 24.79 -17.57 -0.17
C GLU A 222 24.15 -16.25 0.25
N LYS A 223 23.74 -16.20 1.51
CA LYS A 223 23.23 -14.98 2.14
C LYS A 223 24.30 -13.88 2.08
N THR A 224 23.87 -12.68 1.73
CA THR A 224 24.73 -11.50 1.74
C THR A 224 24.19 -10.48 2.73
N HIS A 225 25.03 -10.09 3.69
CA HIS A 225 24.73 -9.04 4.66
C HIS A 225 25.45 -7.75 4.27
N ILE A 226 24.72 -6.67 4.04
CA ILE A 226 25.26 -5.40 3.54
C ILE A 226 24.86 -4.26 4.48
N THR A 227 25.80 -3.38 4.81
CA THR A 227 25.60 -2.22 5.67
C THR A 227 26.12 -0.95 5.00
N GLY A 228 25.56 0.21 5.35
CA GLY A 228 26.00 1.53 4.89
C GLY A 228 25.12 2.66 5.43
N GLN A 229 25.31 3.89 4.95
CA GLN A 229 24.48 5.03 5.36
C GLN A 229 23.21 5.19 4.51
N ARG A 230 23.28 4.84 3.22
CA ARG A 230 22.17 4.93 2.28
C ARG A 230 22.18 3.73 1.35
N ALA A 231 21.01 3.32 0.88
CA ALA A 231 20.89 2.35 -0.18
C ALA A 231 19.82 2.73 -1.20
N ARG A 232 20.00 2.26 -2.44
CA ARG A 232 19.06 2.39 -3.54
C ARG A 232 18.94 1.07 -4.28
N TYR A 233 17.74 0.54 -4.38
CA TYR A 233 17.42 -0.59 -5.23
C TYR A 233 16.58 -0.14 -6.43
N ILE A 234 16.92 -0.63 -7.62
CA ILE A 234 16.15 -0.40 -8.85
C ILE A 234 15.94 -1.73 -9.57
N LYS A 235 14.68 -2.20 -9.64
CA LYS A 235 14.32 -3.48 -10.26
C LYS A 235 14.83 -3.59 -11.71
N SER A 236 14.58 -2.57 -12.52
CA SER A 236 14.95 -2.57 -13.94
C SER A 236 16.45 -2.70 -14.20
N LYS A 237 17.29 -2.44 -13.19
CA LYS A 237 18.74 -2.61 -13.27
C LYS A 237 19.24 -3.87 -12.56
N GLY A 238 18.40 -4.52 -11.73
CA GLY A 238 18.84 -5.63 -10.88
C GLY A 238 19.89 -5.23 -9.84
N VAL A 239 20.00 -3.93 -9.52
CA VAL A 239 21.12 -3.38 -8.74
C VAL A 239 20.63 -2.80 -7.42
N LEU A 240 21.36 -3.15 -6.35
CA LEU A 240 21.33 -2.53 -5.04
C LEU A 240 22.65 -1.75 -4.83
N GLU A 241 22.57 -0.43 -4.84
CA GLU A 241 23.68 0.47 -4.54
C GLU A 241 23.65 0.84 -3.07
N VAL A 242 24.75 0.63 -2.34
CA VAL A 242 24.92 0.98 -0.92
C VAL A 242 26.10 1.92 -0.79
N THR A 243 25.92 3.03 -0.07
CA THR A 243 26.89 4.13 0.00
C THR A 243 27.12 4.59 1.44
N GLY A 244 28.29 5.17 1.69
CA GLY A 244 28.70 5.70 2.99
C GLY A 244 29.24 4.59 3.89
N ASP A 245 30.54 4.32 3.75
CA ASP A 245 31.27 3.26 4.44
C ASP A 245 30.59 1.90 4.30
N ALA A 246 30.32 1.53 3.04
CA ALA A 246 29.61 0.33 2.70
C ALA A 246 30.44 -0.92 3.02
N ARG A 247 29.78 -1.90 3.64
CA ARG A 247 30.39 -3.20 3.99
C ARG A 247 29.46 -4.34 3.63
N ALA A 248 29.95 -5.30 2.85
CA ALA A 248 29.26 -6.53 2.50
C ALA A 248 29.98 -7.75 3.09
N VAL A 249 29.22 -8.71 3.61
CA VAL A 249 29.72 -9.96 4.20
C VAL A 249 29.00 -11.13 3.56
N GLN A 250 29.77 -12.12 3.08
CA GLN A 250 29.27 -13.36 2.47
C GLN A 250 30.25 -14.50 2.77
N GLU A 251 29.82 -15.53 3.51
CA GLU A 251 30.63 -16.72 3.86
C GLU A 251 32.08 -16.43 4.32
N GLY A 252 32.29 -15.61 5.34
CA GLY A 252 33.65 -15.30 5.83
C GLY A 252 34.48 -14.40 4.90
N ARG A 253 33.91 -13.92 3.80
CA ARG A 253 34.45 -12.86 2.96
C ARG A 253 33.82 -11.53 3.36
N THR A 254 34.64 -10.52 3.60
CA THR A 254 34.19 -9.16 3.90
C THR A 254 34.75 -8.22 2.85
N ILE A 255 33.89 -7.40 2.25
CA ILE A 255 34.23 -6.35 1.30
C ILE A 255 33.84 -5.01 1.94
N GLU A 256 34.77 -4.07 1.99
CA GLU A 256 34.58 -2.72 2.52
C GLU A 256 34.95 -1.70 1.43
N ALA A 257 34.14 -0.66 1.24
CA ALA A 257 34.40 0.42 0.28
C ALA A 257 33.56 1.67 0.60
N GLU A 258 33.83 2.80 -0.06
CA GLU A 258 32.95 3.97 0.03
C GLU A 258 31.55 3.65 -0.52
N ASN A 259 31.49 2.91 -1.65
CA ASN A 259 30.26 2.46 -2.29
C ASN A 259 30.37 0.97 -2.69
N ILE A 260 29.29 0.22 -2.50
CA ILE A 260 29.10 -1.15 -2.97
C ILE A 260 27.92 -1.19 -3.93
N ILE A 261 28.12 -1.75 -5.11
CA ILE A 261 27.07 -2.07 -6.07
C ILE A 261 26.90 -3.59 -6.02
N TYR A 262 25.75 -4.04 -5.54
CA TYR A 262 25.39 -5.45 -5.47
C TYR A 262 24.36 -5.77 -6.55
N HIS A 263 24.71 -6.66 -7.45
CA HIS A 263 23.82 -7.15 -8.50
C HIS A 263 23.02 -8.32 -7.92
N VAL A 264 21.74 -8.09 -7.71
CA VAL A 264 20.85 -8.98 -6.94
C VAL A 264 20.63 -10.31 -7.68
N ASP A 265 20.57 -10.27 -9.01
CA ASP A 265 20.21 -11.42 -9.84
C ASP A 265 21.39 -12.40 -10.05
N ASP A 266 22.59 -11.88 -10.33
CA ASP A 266 23.79 -12.71 -10.55
C ASP A 266 24.74 -12.78 -9.33
N LYS A 267 24.42 -12.02 -8.28
CA LYS A 267 25.09 -12.00 -6.97
C LYS A 267 26.51 -11.46 -7.01
N HIS A 268 26.86 -10.65 -8.01
CA HIS A 268 28.18 -10.03 -8.08
C HIS A 268 28.26 -8.71 -7.30
N ILE A 269 29.45 -8.40 -6.81
CA ILE A 269 29.75 -7.17 -6.06
C ILE A 269 30.77 -6.33 -6.85
N GLU A 270 30.49 -5.04 -7.03
CA GLU A 270 31.47 -4.02 -7.38
C GLU A 270 31.72 -3.13 -6.16
N ALA A 271 32.99 -2.87 -5.87
CA ALA A 271 33.40 -2.07 -4.73
C ALA A 271 34.19 -0.85 -5.24
N LEU A 272 33.72 0.35 -4.91
CA LEU A 272 34.22 1.62 -5.44
C LEU A 272 34.63 2.54 -4.30
N GLY A 273 35.74 3.27 -4.49
CA GLY A 273 36.30 4.14 -3.46
C GLY A 273 37.02 3.34 -2.38
N ARG A 274 38.29 3.06 -2.62
CA ARG A 274 39.22 2.38 -1.69
C ARG A 274 38.73 0.99 -1.24
N PRO A 275 38.46 0.08 -2.18
CA PRO A 275 37.98 -1.26 -1.84
C PRO A 275 39.02 -2.04 -1.03
N LYS A 276 38.55 -2.78 -0.03
CA LYS A 276 39.32 -3.73 0.77
C LYS A 276 38.56 -5.03 0.86
N VAL A 277 39.26 -6.14 0.62
CA VAL A 277 38.70 -7.50 0.76
C VAL A 277 39.46 -8.22 1.85
N THR A 278 38.72 -8.85 2.77
CA THR A 278 39.25 -9.74 3.80
C THR A 278 38.63 -11.12 3.61
N VAL A 279 39.45 -12.16 3.58
CA VAL A 279 39.02 -13.56 3.43
C VAL A 279 39.56 -14.36 4.60
N GLU A 280 38.69 -15.05 5.31
CA GLU A 280 39.10 -16.04 6.30
C GLU A 280 39.64 -17.28 5.59
N VAL A 281 40.93 -17.57 5.79
CA VAL A 281 41.58 -18.79 5.29
C VAL A 281 41.77 -19.71 6.48
N LYS A 282 41.21 -20.92 6.41
CA LYS A 282 41.52 -21.98 7.38
C LYS A 282 42.88 -22.55 7.00
N GLU A 283 43.85 -22.47 7.91
CA GLU A 283 45.11 -23.21 7.77
C GLU A 283 44.81 -24.70 8.01
N GLU A 284 45.18 -25.55 7.05
CA GLU A 284 45.14 -27.03 7.17
C GLU A 284 46.39 -27.57 7.89
#